data_AF-A0A4P5TR66-F1
#
_entry.id   AF-A0A4P5TR66-F1
#
_cell.length_a   1.000
_cell.length_b   1.000
_cell.length_c   1.000
_cell.angle_alpha   90.00
_cell.angle_beta   90.00
_cell.angle_gamma   90.00
#
_symmetry.space_group_name_H-M   'P 1'
#
loop_
_entity.id
_entity.type
_entity.pdbx_description
1 polymer ?
#
loop_
_entity_poly.entity_id
_entity_poly.type
_entity_poly.pdbx_seq_one_letter_code
_entity_poly.pdbx_strand_id
1 'polypeptide(L)'
;MLATVTLSSSVSDKKEMNELPKTVRSNFALVPAGMVYVGSDSMALTHFYLLKTEVDNLSYREFLGDLKKNGKQNEYSIENVDSTKWRSEMAYCEPYVNYYFSHPAYNQFPVVNVSYEGAQLYCKWLSEKFNQLYSHEFAYEVRLPSRVEWLYAAESAMRKTPYTWGGPFLRNSHGCELCNYKCVGDEKISEDSITHTVSAFNTAGLDGADITAPVESYFPNLLGLYNMNGNVAEMVSEKGIAVGGSWASTGYDVRNESIMNYTQPSPLVGFRPLLIVKRK
;
A
#
# COMPACT_ATOMS: atom_id res chain seq x y z
N MET A 1 -14.58 -21.98 -20.06
CA MET A 1 -13.15 -22.31 -20.21
C MET A 1 -12.38 -21.45 -19.22
N LEU A 2 -11.84 -22.03 -18.15
CA LEU A 2 -10.89 -21.34 -17.28
C LEU A 2 -9.57 -21.23 -18.03
N ALA A 3 -9.16 -20.00 -18.37
CA ALA A 3 -7.82 -19.75 -18.85
C ALA A 3 -6.87 -19.83 -17.64
N THR A 4 -6.19 -20.96 -17.49
CA THR A 4 -5.05 -21.11 -16.59
C THR A 4 -3.92 -20.24 -17.15
N VAL A 5 -3.81 -19.00 -16.66
CA VAL A 5 -2.65 -18.15 -16.93
C VAL A 5 -1.57 -18.56 -15.92
N THR A 6 -0.74 -19.53 -16.29
CA THR A 6 0.53 -19.77 -15.59
C THR A 6 1.48 -18.63 -15.97
N LEU A 7 1.75 -17.73 -15.03
CA LEU A 7 2.88 -16.80 -15.14
C LEU A 7 4.18 -17.59 -15.02
N SER A 8 4.72 -18.05 -16.15
CA SER A 8 6.12 -18.45 -16.20
C SER A 8 6.96 -17.17 -16.11
N SER A 9 7.70 -16.99 -15.02
CA SER A 9 8.72 -15.94 -14.95
C SER A 9 9.63 -16.04 -16.17
N SER A 10 9.70 -14.97 -16.96
CA SER A 10 10.48 -14.95 -18.18
C SER A 10 11.98 -14.95 -17.85
N VAL A 11 12.82 -15.30 -18.81
CA VAL A 11 14.29 -15.25 -18.63
C VAL A 11 14.76 -13.80 -18.38
N SER A 12 14.08 -12.81 -18.96
CA SER A 12 14.32 -11.39 -18.69
C SER A 12 13.98 -11.02 -17.25
N ASP A 13 12.85 -11.47 -16.72
CA ASP A 13 12.44 -11.15 -15.34
C ASP A 13 13.47 -11.69 -14.32
N LYS A 14 13.99 -12.90 -14.57
CA LYS A 14 15.04 -13.49 -13.72
C LYS A 14 16.34 -12.68 -13.77
N LYS A 15 16.66 -12.07 -14.91
CA LYS A 15 17.84 -11.24 -15.09
C LYS A 15 17.68 -9.90 -14.39
N GLU A 16 16.52 -9.25 -14.53
CA GLU A 16 16.20 -7.99 -13.86
C GLU A 16 16.23 -8.18 -12.35
N MET A 17 15.53 -9.19 -11.81
CA MET A 17 15.59 -9.51 -10.38
C MET A 17 17.02 -9.74 -9.84
N ASN A 18 18.01 -10.04 -10.69
CA ASN A 18 19.41 -10.15 -10.26
C ASN A 18 20.10 -8.83 -9.93
N GLU A 19 19.52 -7.70 -10.31
CA GLU A 19 19.97 -6.36 -9.95
C GLU A 19 19.73 -6.06 -8.46
N LEU A 20 18.78 -6.77 -7.83
CA LEU A 20 18.55 -6.68 -6.39
C LEU A 20 19.46 -7.63 -5.60
N PRO A 21 20.01 -7.17 -4.44
CA PRO A 21 20.72 -8.03 -3.51
C PRO A 21 19.86 -9.22 -3.09
N LYS A 22 20.46 -10.42 -3.07
CA LYS A 22 19.74 -11.68 -2.77
C LYS A 22 18.97 -11.65 -1.44
N THR A 23 19.50 -10.92 -0.45
CA THR A 23 18.94 -10.81 0.91
C THR A 23 17.64 -10.01 0.99
N VAL A 24 17.40 -9.08 0.06
CA VAL A 24 16.22 -8.19 0.08
C VAL A 24 15.26 -8.48 -1.07
N ARG A 25 15.71 -9.25 -2.07
CA ARG A 25 14.97 -9.57 -3.29
C ARG A 25 13.56 -10.12 -3.02
N SER A 26 13.40 -10.94 -1.99
CA SER A 26 12.11 -11.55 -1.64
C SER A 26 11.03 -10.52 -1.28
N ASN A 27 11.44 -9.32 -0.86
CA ASN A 27 10.53 -8.28 -0.36
C ASN A 27 9.95 -7.42 -1.49
N PHE A 28 10.52 -7.52 -2.70
CA PHE A 28 10.11 -6.73 -3.85
C PHE A 28 9.45 -7.60 -4.93
N ALA A 29 8.47 -7.02 -5.61
CA ALA A 29 7.92 -7.52 -6.86
C ALA A 29 8.50 -6.73 -8.03
N LEU A 30 8.86 -7.43 -9.12
CA LEU A 30 9.18 -6.79 -10.38
C LEU A 30 7.88 -6.37 -11.06
N VAL A 31 7.75 -5.08 -11.36
CA VAL A 31 6.75 -4.56 -12.29
C VAL A 31 7.44 -4.40 -13.64
N PRO A 32 7.00 -5.14 -14.68
CA PRO A 32 7.68 -5.13 -15.97
C PRO A 32 7.53 -3.78 -16.69
N ALA A 33 8.40 -3.52 -17.65
CA ALA A 33 8.24 -2.36 -18.54
C ALA A 33 6.98 -2.52 -19.41
N GLY A 34 6.32 -1.41 -19.73
CA GLY A 34 5.13 -1.45 -20.57
C GLY A 34 4.55 -0.08 -20.88
N MET A 35 3.47 -0.09 -21.67
CA MET A 35 2.73 1.13 -22.02
C MET A 35 1.49 1.25 -21.15
N VAL A 36 1.30 2.43 -20.55
CA VAL A 36 0.11 2.77 -19.77
C VAL A 36 -0.69 3.81 -20.53
N TYR A 37 -2.01 3.65 -20.53
CA TYR A 37 -2.95 4.53 -21.21
C TYR A 37 -3.80 5.27 -20.17
N VAL A 38 -3.76 6.60 -20.20
CA VAL A 38 -4.54 7.47 -19.32
C VAL A 38 -5.44 8.34 -20.20
N GLY A 39 -6.70 7.94 -20.36
CA GLY A 39 -7.59 8.58 -21.31
C GLY A 39 -7.10 8.37 -22.75
N SER A 40 -6.85 9.47 -23.48
CA SER A 40 -6.25 9.46 -24.82
C SER A 40 -4.73 9.39 -24.83
N ASP A 41 -4.09 9.66 -23.69
CA ASP A 41 -2.64 9.76 -23.59
C ASP A 41 -2.03 8.39 -23.29
N SER A 42 -0.78 8.20 -23.74
CA SER A 42 -0.02 6.99 -23.44
C SER A 42 1.37 7.35 -22.93
N MET A 43 1.87 6.57 -21.98
CA MET A 43 3.18 6.75 -21.36
C MET A 43 3.90 5.40 -21.28
N ALA A 44 5.18 5.39 -21.67
CA ALA A 44 6.04 4.23 -21.49
C ALA A 44 6.59 4.23 -20.06
N LEU A 45 6.41 3.12 -19.34
CA LEU A 45 7.06 2.84 -18.07
C LEU A 45 8.24 1.89 -18.29
N THR A 46 9.39 2.22 -17.70
CA THR A 46 10.47 1.25 -17.52
C THR A 46 10.09 0.26 -16.43
N HIS A 47 10.75 -0.91 -16.38
CA HIS A 47 10.54 -1.80 -15.25
C HIS A 47 10.98 -1.12 -13.95
N PHE A 48 10.38 -1.52 -12.84
CA PHE A 48 10.76 -1.08 -11.51
C PHE A 48 10.43 -2.16 -10.48
N TYR A 49 10.92 -1.98 -9.27
CA TYR A 49 10.64 -2.90 -8.17
C TYR A 49 9.72 -2.20 -7.18
N LEU A 50 8.60 -2.84 -6.83
CA LEU A 50 7.68 -2.31 -5.82
C LEU A 50 7.77 -3.17 -4.58
N LEU A 51 7.75 -2.56 -3.39
CA LEU A 51 7.65 -3.33 -2.15
C LEU A 51 6.35 -4.16 -2.20
N LYS A 52 6.43 -5.44 -1.83
CA LYS A 52 5.30 -6.37 -1.94
C LYS A 52 4.11 -5.96 -1.08
N THR A 53 4.38 -5.26 0.00
CA THR A 53 3.41 -4.88 1.00
C THR A 53 3.51 -3.39 1.30
N GLU A 54 2.58 -2.85 2.09
CA GLU A 54 2.78 -1.58 2.76
C GLU A 54 4.01 -1.63 3.68
N VAL A 55 4.65 -0.48 3.95
CA VAL A 55 5.69 -0.41 4.98
C VAL A 55 5.08 -0.77 6.33
N ASP A 56 5.66 -1.73 7.03
CA ASP A 56 5.18 -2.17 8.33
C ASP A 56 5.77 -1.34 9.49
N ASN A 57 5.14 -1.45 10.67
CA ASN A 57 5.55 -0.73 11.88
C ASN A 57 6.98 -1.08 12.34
N LEU A 58 7.46 -2.32 12.14
CA LEU A 58 8.83 -2.68 12.50
C LEU A 58 9.83 -1.97 11.58
N SER A 59 9.64 -2.06 10.27
CA SER A 59 10.44 -1.40 9.25
C SER A 59 10.54 0.12 9.46
N TYR A 60 9.43 0.78 9.79
CA TYR A 60 9.44 2.22 10.06
C TYR A 60 10.15 2.57 11.38
N ARG A 61 10.04 1.73 12.42
CA ARG A 61 10.80 1.93 13.67
C ARG A 61 12.30 1.73 13.49
N GLU A 62 12.74 0.82 12.63
CA GLU A 62 14.17 0.67 12.30
C GLU A 62 14.73 1.96 11.69
N PHE A 63 13.98 2.58 10.78
CA PHE A 63 14.29 3.90 10.23
C PHE A 63 14.42 4.96 11.33
N LEU A 64 13.40 5.12 12.18
CA LEU A 64 13.44 6.10 13.28
C LEU A 64 14.59 5.82 14.27
N GLY A 65 14.86 4.55 14.55
CA GLY A 65 15.97 4.12 15.41
C GLY A 65 17.33 4.52 14.83
N ASP A 66 17.52 4.36 13.53
CA ASP A 66 18.73 4.78 12.82
C ASP A 66 18.89 6.31 12.82
N LEU A 67 17.81 7.08 12.57
CA LEU A 67 17.85 8.55 12.69
C LEU A 67 18.31 8.99 14.08
N LYS A 68 17.73 8.40 15.13
CA LYS A 68 18.09 8.69 16.52
C LYS A 68 19.54 8.35 16.82
N LYS A 69 20.02 7.19 16.37
CA LYS A 69 21.41 6.74 16.56
C LYS A 69 22.42 7.66 15.89
N ASN A 70 22.08 8.23 14.74
CA ASN A 70 22.93 9.14 13.97
C ASN A 70 22.75 10.61 14.37
N GLY A 71 22.06 10.92 15.47
CA GLY A 71 21.90 12.28 15.99
C GLY A 71 20.99 13.18 15.14
N LYS A 72 20.18 12.61 14.25
CA LYS A 72 19.24 13.34 13.38
C LYS A 72 17.93 13.68 14.11
N GLN A 73 18.04 14.36 15.25
CA GLN A 73 16.92 14.61 16.16
C GLN A 73 15.81 15.46 15.53
N ASN A 74 16.17 16.41 14.67
CA ASN A 74 15.19 17.26 13.96
C ASN A 74 14.33 16.44 13.00
N GLU A 75 14.97 15.61 12.16
CA GLU A 75 14.29 14.65 11.27
C GLU A 75 13.41 13.68 12.08
N TYR A 76 13.95 13.11 13.16
CA TYR A 76 13.19 12.21 14.04
C TYR A 76 11.91 12.86 14.61
N SER A 77 11.99 14.11 15.04
CA SER A 77 10.88 14.77 15.74
C SER A 77 9.75 15.15 14.78
N ILE A 78 10.07 15.46 13.53
CA ILE A 78 9.10 15.83 12.50
C ILE A 78 8.40 14.58 11.94
N GLU A 79 9.15 13.49 11.72
CA GLU A 79 8.65 12.31 11.00
C GLU A 79 8.22 11.15 11.92
N ASN A 80 8.12 11.41 13.22
CA ASN A 80 7.58 10.42 14.16
C ASN A 80 6.08 10.20 13.95
N VAL A 81 5.60 9.02 14.33
CA VAL A 81 4.20 8.64 14.20
C VAL A 81 3.33 9.45 15.17
N ASP A 82 2.30 10.13 14.65
CA ASP A 82 1.29 10.81 15.46
C ASP A 82 0.20 9.84 15.91
N SER A 83 0.52 9.03 16.91
CA SER A 83 -0.41 8.03 17.47
C SER A 83 -1.73 8.61 17.97
N THR A 84 -1.81 9.91 18.25
CA THR A 84 -3.04 10.55 18.75
C THR A 84 -4.16 10.57 17.72
N LYS A 85 -3.82 10.42 16.43
CA LYS A 85 -4.78 10.33 15.32
C LYS A 85 -5.66 9.08 15.35
N TRP A 86 -5.36 8.10 16.19
CA TRP A 86 -6.28 7.00 16.48
C TRP A 86 -7.51 7.42 17.30
N ARG A 87 -7.44 8.52 18.04
CA ARG A 87 -8.59 9.00 18.83
C ARG A 87 -9.70 9.46 17.90
N SER A 88 -10.91 8.96 18.13
CA SER A 88 -12.13 9.48 17.54
C SER A 88 -13.11 9.89 18.63
N GLU A 89 -13.99 10.86 18.35
CA GLU A 89 -14.93 11.39 19.35
C GLU A 89 -15.96 10.36 19.83
N MET A 90 -16.19 9.29 19.06
CA MET A 90 -17.29 8.34 19.28
C MET A 90 -16.83 6.89 19.54
N ALA A 91 -15.52 6.61 19.58
CA ALA A 91 -15.00 5.26 19.82
C ALA A 91 -13.80 5.23 20.77
N TYR A 92 -13.73 4.19 21.62
CA TYR A 92 -12.61 3.97 22.51
C TYR A 92 -11.43 3.32 21.76
N CYS A 93 -10.53 4.17 21.24
CA CYS A 93 -9.36 3.74 20.47
C CYS A 93 -8.02 3.90 21.22
N GLU A 94 -8.04 4.12 22.54
CA GLU A 94 -6.82 4.27 23.35
C GLU A 94 -5.82 3.10 23.25
N PRO A 95 -6.24 1.84 23.11
CA PRO A 95 -5.29 0.75 22.87
C PRO A 95 -4.45 0.97 21.59
N TYR A 96 -5.04 1.50 20.52
CA TYR A 96 -4.32 1.79 19.28
C TYR A 96 -3.33 2.94 19.44
N VAL A 97 -3.71 3.99 20.19
CA VAL A 97 -2.80 5.09 20.55
C VAL A 97 -1.55 4.55 21.25
N ASN A 98 -1.73 3.66 22.21
CA ASN A 98 -0.63 3.19 23.07
C ASN A 98 0.22 2.10 22.43
N TYR A 99 -0.40 1.21 21.64
CA TYR A 99 0.22 -0.07 21.26
C TYR A 99 0.41 -0.27 19.76
N TYR A 100 -0.35 0.39 18.88
CA TYR A 100 -0.33 0.08 17.44
C TYR A 100 1.07 0.21 16.83
N PHE A 101 1.77 1.31 17.11
CA PHE A 101 3.10 1.51 16.55
C PHE A 101 4.21 0.81 17.37
N SER A 102 3.99 0.61 18.66
CA SER A 102 5.05 0.28 19.62
C SER A 102 5.13 -1.21 19.98
N HIS A 103 3.99 -1.90 20.02
CA HIS A 103 3.90 -3.25 20.58
C HIS A 103 4.26 -4.32 19.54
N PRO A 104 5.02 -5.38 19.91
CA PRO A 104 5.46 -6.43 18.98
C PRO A 104 4.34 -7.12 18.18
N ALA A 105 3.14 -7.23 18.75
CA ALA A 105 1.98 -7.80 18.06
C ALA A 105 1.59 -7.05 16.78
N TYR A 106 1.93 -5.76 16.68
CA TYR A 106 1.66 -4.92 15.51
C TYR A 106 2.86 -4.76 14.58
N ASN A 107 3.95 -5.51 14.78
CA ASN A 107 5.17 -5.39 13.96
C ASN A 107 4.88 -5.48 12.47
N GLN A 108 4.01 -6.42 12.07
CA GLN A 108 3.69 -6.71 10.68
C GLN A 108 2.40 -6.03 10.20
N PHE A 109 1.96 -4.97 10.88
CA PHE A 109 0.82 -4.15 10.46
C PHE A 109 1.32 -2.90 9.74
N PRO A 110 0.53 -2.33 8.82
CA PRO A 110 0.97 -1.18 8.04
C PRO A 110 1.22 0.01 8.96
N VAL A 111 2.32 0.72 8.72
CA VAL A 111 2.56 2.00 9.38
C VAL A 111 1.53 3.03 8.90
N VAL A 112 0.90 3.70 9.85
CA VAL A 112 -0.08 4.76 9.61
C VAL A 112 0.21 5.94 10.53
N ASN A 113 -0.54 7.03 10.41
CA ASN A 113 -0.29 8.26 11.17
C ASN A 113 1.12 8.83 10.95
N VAL A 114 1.65 8.66 9.75
CA VAL A 114 2.88 9.31 9.27
C VAL A 114 2.53 10.48 8.35
N SER A 115 3.41 11.46 8.29
CA SER A 115 3.35 12.57 7.34
C SER A 115 3.78 12.12 5.94
N TYR A 116 3.43 12.92 4.92
CA TYR A 116 3.97 12.74 3.57
C TYR A 116 5.50 12.92 3.55
N GLU A 117 5.98 13.92 4.29
CA GLU A 117 7.39 14.21 4.48
C GLU A 117 8.13 13.02 5.12
N GLY A 118 7.50 12.31 6.05
CA GLY A 118 8.08 11.16 6.74
C GLY A 118 8.19 9.95 5.82
N ALA A 119 7.18 9.72 4.99
CA ALA A 119 7.23 8.71 3.94
C ALA A 119 8.33 9.02 2.90
N GLN A 120 8.47 10.28 2.48
CA GLN A 120 9.56 10.74 1.60
C GLN A 120 10.94 10.55 2.25
N LEU A 121 11.09 10.90 3.52
CA LEU A 121 12.34 10.77 4.24
C LEU A 121 12.72 9.30 4.45
N TYR A 122 11.74 8.42 4.73
CA TYR A 122 11.94 6.98 4.76
C TYR A 122 12.48 6.46 3.42
N CYS A 123 11.89 6.90 2.30
CA CYS A 123 12.37 6.51 0.97
C CYS A 123 13.80 6.98 0.72
N LYS A 124 14.13 8.22 1.09
CA LYS A 124 15.49 8.75 1.00
C LYS A 124 16.48 7.94 1.85
N TRP A 125 16.13 7.67 3.10
CA TRP A 125 16.93 6.85 4.00
C TRP A 125 17.15 5.45 3.44
N LEU A 126 16.12 4.80 2.90
CA LEU A 126 16.25 3.48 2.32
C LEU A 126 17.18 3.50 1.09
N SER A 127 17.09 4.54 0.25
CA SER A 127 18.04 4.77 -0.84
C SER A 127 19.48 4.87 -0.34
N GLU A 128 19.72 5.65 0.72
CA GLU A 128 21.05 5.81 1.32
C GLU A 128 21.58 4.47 1.84
N LYS A 129 20.76 3.68 2.53
CA LYS A 129 21.14 2.35 3.04
C LYS A 129 21.44 1.36 1.93
N PHE A 130 20.60 1.30 0.89
CA PHE A 130 20.86 0.45 -0.26
C PHE A 130 22.18 0.82 -0.94
N ASN A 131 22.45 2.12 -1.11
CA ASN A 131 23.68 2.54 -1.76
C ASN A 131 24.91 2.34 -0.86
N GLN A 132 24.78 2.52 0.45
CA GLN A 132 25.87 2.24 1.38
C GLN A 132 26.28 0.77 1.37
N LEU A 133 25.32 -0.14 1.23
CA LEU A 133 25.54 -1.59 1.33
C LEU A 133 25.83 -2.27 -0.01
N TYR A 134 25.29 -1.75 -1.13
CA TYR A 134 25.21 -2.50 -2.39
C TYR A 134 25.61 -1.70 -3.63
N SER A 135 26.09 -0.46 -3.50
CA SER A 135 26.34 0.45 -4.66
C SER A 135 27.64 0.17 -5.43
N HIS A 136 27.95 -1.10 -5.69
CA HIS A 136 29.13 -1.48 -6.47
C HIS A 136 28.87 -1.29 -7.98
N GLU A 137 27.98 -2.09 -8.55
CA GLU A 137 27.61 -2.04 -9.98
C GLU A 137 26.38 -1.18 -10.25
N PHE A 138 25.56 -0.95 -9.23
CA PHE A 138 24.26 -0.31 -9.36
C PHE A 138 24.12 0.90 -8.44
N ALA A 139 23.29 1.85 -8.84
CA ALA A 139 22.76 2.92 -8.01
C ALA A 139 21.27 2.64 -7.74
N TYR A 140 20.85 2.83 -6.50
CA TYR A 140 19.50 2.53 -6.04
C TYR A 140 18.76 3.82 -5.70
N GLU A 141 17.54 3.97 -6.20
CA GLU A 141 16.69 5.13 -5.92
C GLU A 141 15.34 4.63 -5.43
N VAL A 142 15.02 4.91 -4.16
CA VAL A 142 13.74 4.60 -3.53
C VAL A 142 12.94 5.88 -3.40
N ARG A 143 11.68 5.82 -3.83
CA ARG A 143 10.72 6.92 -3.74
C ARG A 143 9.28 6.40 -3.61
N LEU A 144 8.34 7.30 -3.35
CA LEU A 144 6.93 6.97 -3.54
C LEU A 144 6.64 6.73 -5.03
N PRO A 145 5.77 5.77 -5.37
CA PRO A 145 5.32 5.58 -6.74
C PRO A 145 4.49 6.78 -7.20
N SER A 146 4.54 7.11 -8.48
CA SER A 146 3.50 7.93 -9.08
C SER A 146 2.17 7.18 -9.10
N ARG A 147 1.06 7.91 -9.21
CA ARG A 147 -0.27 7.28 -9.31
C ARG A 147 -0.35 6.30 -10.48
N VAL A 148 0.30 6.62 -11.61
CA VAL A 148 0.27 5.77 -12.80
C VAL A 148 1.08 4.49 -12.59
N GLU A 149 2.26 4.58 -11.96
CA GLU A 149 3.06 3.40 -11.61
C GLU A 149 2.32 2.49 -10.62
N TRP A 150 1.69 3.08 -9.60
CA TRP A 150 0.90 2.34 -8.63
C TRP A 150 -0.29 1.64 -9.30
N LEU A 151 -1.04 2.35 -10.15
CA LEU A 151 -2.19 1.80 -10.88
C LEU A 151 -1.76 0.66 -11.81
N TYR A 152 -0.66 0.84 -12.55
CA TYR A 152 -0.12 -0.19 -13.44
C TYR A 152 0.27 -1.46 -12.67
N ALA A 153 0.86 -1.29 -11.49
CA ALA A 153 1.19 -2.40 -10.60
C ALA A 153 -0.07 -3.06 -10.00
N ALA A 154 -1.08 -2.28 -9.61
CA ALA A 154 -2.36 -2.78 -9.11
C ALA A 154 -3.10 -3.60 -10.16
N GLU A 155 -3.02 -3.20 -11.44
CA GLU A 155 -3.58 -3.93 -12.58
C GLU A 155 -2.70 -5.10 -13.04
N SER A 156 -1.66 -5.44 -12.27
CA SER A 156 -0.70 -6.52 -12.55
C SER A 156 -0.02 -6.41 -13.91
N ALA A 157 0.23 -5.18 -14.40
CA ALA A 157 0.73 -4.92 -15.74
C ALA A 157 -0.14 -5.53 -16.88
N MET A 158 -1.40 -5.85 -16.57
CA MET A 158 -2.37 -6.41 -17.51
C MET A 158 -3.39 -5.34 -17.92
N ARG A 159 -4.59 -5.77 -18.32
CA ARG A 159 -5.70 -4.91 -18.69
C ARG A 159 -6.30 -4.20 -17.47
N LYS A 160 -6.91 -3.05 -17.74
CA LYS A 160 -7.71 -2.27 -16.79
C LYS A 160 -8.76 -3.14 -16.09
N THR A 161 -8.70 -3.19 -14.76
CA THR A 161 -9.65 -3.96 -13.93
C THR A 161 -10.05 -3.14 -12.69
N PRO A 162 -11.26 -3.33 -12.14
CA PRO A 162 -11.69 -2.56 -10.98
C PRO A 162 -10.87 -2.83 -9.72
N TYR A 163 -10.36 -4.05 -9.56
CA TYR A 163 -9.60 -4.51 -8.40
C TYR A 163 -8.40 -5.34 -8.84
N THR A 164 -7.42 -5.47 -7.95
CA THR A 164 -6.09 -6.04 -8.24
C THR A 164 -6.09 -7.54 -8.56
N TRP A 165 -7.11 -8.28 -8.09
CA TRP A 165 -7.31 -9.68 -8.45
C TRP A 165 -8.01 -9.88 -9.82
N GLY A 166 -8.29 -8.78 -10.54
CA GLY A 166 -8.75 -8.77 -11.93
C GLY A 166 -10.25 -9.05 -12.12
N GLY A 167 -10.95 -9.54 -11.10
CA GLY A 167 -12.40 -9.75 -11.09
C GLY A 167 -13.17 -8.54 -10.54
N PRO A 168 -14.49 -8.46 -10.78
CA PRO A 168 -15.31 -7.33 -10.32
C PRO A 168 -15.89 -7.53 -8.90
N PHE A 169 -15.66 -8.68 -8.28
CA PHE A 169 -16.28 -9.06 -7.01
C PHE A 169 -15.29 -8.92 -5.86
N LEU A 170 -15.75 -8.44 -4.70
CA LEU A 170 -14.96 -8.32 -3.47
C LEU A 170 -14.80 -9.65 -2.71
N ARG A 171 -15.55 -10.67 -3.12
CA ARG A 171 -15.51 -12.02 -2.55
C ARG A 171 -15.09 -13.06 -3.57
N ASN A 172 -14.41 -14.10 -3.09
CA ASN A 172 -14.17 -15.30 -3.89
C ASN A 172 -15.42 -16.21 -3.94
N SER A 173 -15.32 -17.33 -4.66
CA SER A 173 -16.42 -18.31 -4.80
C SER A 173 -16.81 -19.01 -3.49
N HIS A 174 -16.00 -18.92 -2.45
CA HIS A 174 -16.27 -19.45 -1.11
C HIS A 174 -16.88 -18.39 -0.18
N GLY A 175 -17.12 -17.17 -0.68
CA GLY A 175 -17.68 -16.06 0.09
C GLY A 175 -16.67 -15.33 0.98
N CYS A 176 -15.36 -15.64 0.90
CA CYS A 176 -14.34 -14.92 1.65
C CYS A 176 -14.03 -13.58 1.00
N GLU A 177 -13.90 -12.53 1.80
CA GLU A 177 -13.45 -11.20 1.35
C GLU A 177 -12.01 -11.27 0.79
N LEU A 178 -11.74 -10.43 -0.20
CA LEU A 178 -10.47 -10.38 -0.93
C LEU A 178 -9.57 -9.23 -0.49
N CYS A 179 -10.08 -8.33 0.35
CA CYS A 179 -9.31 -7.27 0.99
C CYS A 179 -9.96 -6.83 2.31
N ASN A 180 -9.23 -6.00 3.07
CA ASN A 180 -9.74 -5.34 4.26
C ASN A 180 -10.43 -4.02 3.88
N TYR A 181 -11.74 -3.89 4.11
CA TYR A 181 -12.52 -2.72 3.71
C TYR A 181 -13.80 -2.59 4.54
N LYS A 182 -14.46 -1.44 4.45
CA LYS A 182 -15.76 -1.22 5.08
C LYS A 182 -16.84 -2.00 4.33
N CYS A 183 -17.05 -3.24 4.75
CA CYS A 183 -18.12 -4.07 4.23
C CYS A 183 -19.49 -3.63 4.77
N VAL A 184 -20.38 -3.24 3.86
CA VAL A 184 -21.77 -2.90 4.14
C VAL A 184 -22.64 -3.97 3.50
N GLY A 185 -23.33 -4.76 4.32
CA GLY A 185 -24.29 -5.77 3.82
C GLY A 185 -25.56 -5.11 3.28
N ASP A 186 -26.17 -5.75 2.27
CA ASP A 186 -27.39 -5.24 1.62
C ASP A 186 -28.53 -5.02 2.62
N GLU A 187 -28.60 -5.83 3.69
CA GLU A 187 -29.59 -5.71 4.76
C GLU A 187 -29.40 -4.45 5.63
N LYS A 188 -28.29 -3.72 5.45
CA LYS A 188 -27.96 -2.48 6.15
C LYS A 188 -28.15 -1.24 5.29
N ILE A 189 -28.52 -1.42 4.03
CA ILE A 189 -28.78 -0.34 3.08
C ILE A 189 -30.29 -0.07 3.06
N SER A 190 -30.69 1.17 3.32
CA SER A 190 -32.07 1.61 3.20
C SER A 190 -32.17 2.81 2.27
N GLU A 191 -33.28 2.90 1.54
CA GLU A 191 -33.60 4.05 0.71
C GLU A 191 -34.82 4.76 1.32
N ASP A 192 -34.69 6.07 1.51
CA ASP A 192 -35.82 6.91 1.87
C ASP A 192 -36.76 7.04 0.65
N SER A 193 -38.02 6.60 0.79
CA SER A 193 -38.96 6.50 -0.33
C SER A 193 -39.41 7.84 -0.94
N ILE A 194 -39.13 8.97 -0.28
CA ILE A 194 -39.54 10.31 -0.73
C ILE A 194 -38.36 11.03 -1.38
N THR A 195 -37.22 11.03 -0.70
CA THR A 195 -36.01 11.74 -1.11
C THR A 195 -35.11 10.90 -2.00
N HIS A 196 -35.35 9.58 -2.08
CA HIS A 196 -34.47 8.60 -2.72
C HIS A 196 -33.05 8.61 -2.16
N THR A 197 -32.88 9.08 -0.92
CA THR A 197 -31.58 9.07 -0.24
C THR A 197 -31.27 7.66 0.23
N VAL A 198 -30.13 7.12 -0.21
CA VAL A 198 -29.62 5.82 0.26
C VAL A 198 -28.75 6.03 1.49
N SER A 199 -29.08 5.34 2.58
CA SER A 199 -28.32 5.34 3.83
C SER A 199 -27.83 3.93 4.15
N ALA A 200 -26.66 3.84 4.78
CA ALA A 200 -26.03 2.59 5.16
C ALA A 200 -25.60 2.62 6.62
N PHE A 201 -26.00 1.61 7.39
CA PHE A 201 -25.53 1.45 8.77
C PHE A 201 -24.19 0.70 8.80
N ASN A 202 -23.24 1.22 9.57
CA ASN A 202 -21.90 0.64 9.66
C ASN A 202 -21.94 -0.70 10.42
N THR A 203 -21.29 -1.71 9.87
CA THR A 203 -21.01 -2.99 10.54
C THR A 203 -19.51 -3.20 10.64
N ALA A 204 -19.00 -3.42 11.84
CA ALA A 204 -17.61 -3.80 12.04
C ALA A 204 -17.38 -5.28 11.65
N GLY A 205 -16.22 -5.57 11.08
CA GLY A 205 -15.59 -6.90 11.16
C GLY A 205 -16.19 -8.02 10.30
N LEU A 206 -16.58 -7.76 9.05
CA LEU A 206 -17.02 -8.81 8.12
C LEU A 206 -15.90 -9.41 7.26
N ASP A 207 -14.72 -8.78 7.24
CA ASP A 207 -13.53 -9.21 6.49
C ASP A 207 -12.49 -9.94 7.35
N GLY A 208 -12.74 -10.05 8.66
CA GLY A 208 -11.86 -10.73 9.61
C GLY A 208 -10.77 -9.85 10.23
N ALA A 209 -10.77 -8.54 9.96
CA ALA A 209 -9.94 -7.55 10.64
C ALA A 209 -10.78 -6.66 11.57
N ASP A 210 -10.18 -6.14 12.66
CA ASP A 210 -10.85 -5.16 13.53
C ASP A 210 -10.77 -3.76 12.91
N ILE A 211 -9.55 -3.36 12.52
CA ILE A 211 -9.28 -2.10 11.80
C ILE A 211 -8.32 -2.42 10.66
N THR A 212 -7.01 -2.47 10.89
CA THR A 212 -6.04 -2.90 9.88
C THR A 212 -5.78 -4.39 10.04
N ALA A 213 -5.23 -5.00 8.98
CA ALA A 213 -4.75 -6.37 8.96
C ALA A 213 -3.22 -6.39 8.78
N PRO A 214 -2.53 -7.49 9.14
CA PRO A 214 -1.13 -7.67 8.80
C PRO A 214 -0.87 -7.46 7.30
N VAL A 215 0.29 -6.93 6.94
CA VAL A 215 0.61 -6.48 5.57
C VAL A 215 0.72 -7.62 4.54
N GLU A 216 0.79 -8.88 4.99
CA GLU A 216 0.73 -10.09 4.14
C GLU A 216 -0.62 -10.83 4.26
N SER A 217 -1.69 -10.13 4.66
CA SER A 217 -3.05 -10.67 4.67
C SER A 217 -3.66 -10.72 3.27
N TYR A 218 -4.71 -11.53 3.12
CA TYR A 218 -5.42 -11.76 1.85
C TYR A 218 -4.51 -12.33 0.75
N PHE A 219 -4.96 -12.28 -0.50
CA PHE A 219 -4.24 -12.87 -1.63
C PHE A 219 -3.47 -11.79 -2.39
N PRO A 220 -2.19 -12.02 -2.74
CA PRO A 220 -1.48 -11.09 -3.59
C PRO A 220 -2.02 -11.13 -5.02
N ASN A 221 -1.79 -10.04 -5.75
CA ASN A 221 -2.06 -10.01 -7.18
C ASN A 221 -1.05 -10.85 -7.98
N LEU A 222 -1.17 -10.85 -9.31
CA LEU A 222 -0.34 -11.68 -10.18
C LEU A 222 1.16 -11.33 -10.16
N LEU A 223 1.52 -10.14 -9.67
CA LEU A 223 2.92 -9.72 -9.46
C LEU A 223 3.43 -10.07 -8.06
N GLY A 224 2.59 -10.60 -7.16
CA GLY A 224 2.96 -10.87 -5.77
C GLY A 224 2.79 -9.66 -4.84
N LEU A 225 2.01 -8.65 -5.24
CA LEU A 225 1.71 -7.47 -4.42
C LEU A 225 0.46 -7.71 -3.56
N TYR A 226 0.59 -7.54 -2.25
CA TYR A 226 -0.47 -7.65 -1.26
C TYR A 226 -1.17 -6.30 -1.06
N ASN A 227 -2.43 -6.34 -0.64
CA ASN A 227 -3.21 -5.18 -0.16
C ASN A 227 -3.15 -3.93 -1.08
N MET A 228 -3.08 -4.11 -2.40
CA MET A 228 -3.20 -2.95 -3.31
C MET A 228 -4.60 -2.32 -3.19
N ASN A 229 -5.63 -3.11 -2.86
CA ASN A 229 -6.96 -2.57 -2.54
C ASN A 229 -7.25 -2.82 -1.06
N GLY A 230 -7.72 -1.79 -0.34
CA GLY A 230 -8.07 -1.89 1.07
C GLY A 230 -6.89 -1.84 2.03
N ASN A 231 -7.12 -2.27 3.26
CA ASN A 231 -6.21 -2.16 4.42
C ASN A 231 -5.88 -0.70 4.75
N VAL A 232 -4.90 -0.08 4.11
CA VAL A 232 -4.64 1.35 4.24
C VAL A 232 -4.47 1.97 2.86
N ALA A 233 -4.99 3.18 2.66
CA ALA A 233 -4.75 3.92 1.44
C ALA A 233 -3.27 4.32 1.38
N GLU A 234 -2.69 4.34 0.18
CA GLU A 234 -1.24 4.49 0.04
C GLU A 234 -0.88 5.83 -0.58
N MET A 235 0.00 6.57 0.08
CA MET A 235 0.54 7.82 -0.45
C MET A 235 1.29 7.57 -1.76
N VAL A 236 0.99 8.36 -2.79
CA VAL A 236 1.74 8.44 -4.04
C VAL A 236 2.61 9.68 -4.07
N SER A 237 3.44 9.86 -5.10
CA SER A 237 4.35 11.01 -5.25
C SER A 237 3.67 12.38 -5.31
N GLU A 238 2.35 12.41 -5.46
CA GLU A 238 1.54 13.62 -5.39
C GLU A 238 1.05 13.83 -3.95
N LYS A 239 1.55 14.88 -3.30
CA LYS A 239 1.22 15.17 -1.89
C LYS A 239 -0.28 15.38 -1.71
N GLY A 240 -0.84 14.74 -0.69
CA GLY A 240 -2.26 14.80 -0.35
C GLY A 240 -3.13 13.82 -1.13
N ILE A 241 -2.55 13.04 -2.03
CA ILE A 241 -3.22 11.97 -2.77
C ILE A 241 -2.77 10.60 -2.24
N ALA A 242 -3.75 9.78 -1.87
CA ALA A 242 -3.57 8.37 -1.57
C ALA A 242 -4.50 7.51 -2.44
N VAL A 243 -4.16 6.25 -2.64
CA VAL A 243 -4.87 5.33 -3.57
C VAL A 243 -5.14 3.98 -2.91
N GLY A 244 -5.98 3.14 -3.55
CA GLY A 244 -6.29 1.78 -3.09
C GLY A 244 -7.38 1.68 -2.02
N GLY A 245 -7.70 2.78 -1.33
CA GLY A 245 -8.68 2.82 -0.24
C GLY A 245 -8.18 2.14 1.03
N SER A 246 -8.96 2.20 2.11
CA SER A 246 -8.57 1.67 3.42
C SER A 246 -9.65 0.75 4.02
N TRP A 247 -9.38 0.22 5.21
CA TRP A 247 -10.34 -0.49 6.06
C TRP A 247 -11.64 0.29 6.33
N ALA A 248 -11.62 1.62 6.17
CA ALA A 248 -12.81 2.47 6.33
C ALA A 248 -13.48 2.86 5.00
N SER A 249 -12.90 2.49 3.86
CA SER A 249 -13.42 2.74 2.51
C SER A 249 -14.45 1.68 2.12
N THR A 250 -15.53 2.08 1.44
CA THR A 250 -16.52 1.11 0.94
C THR A 250 -15.95 0.28 -0.20
N GLY A 251 -16.68 -0.79 -0.58
CA GLY A 251 -16.29 -1.65 -1.70
C GLY A 251 -16.07 -0.90 -3.02
N TYR A 252 -16.77 0.21 -3.27
CA TYR A 252 -16.52 1.06 -4.44
C TYR A 252 -15.22 1.86 -4.28
N ASP A 253 -14.98 2.38 -3.06
CA ASP A 253 -13.88 3.30 -2.76
C ASP A 253 -12.52 2.60 -2.63
N VAL A 254 -12.47 1.26 -2.58
CA VAL A 254 -11.21 0.49 -2.61
C VAL A 254 -10.77 0.08 -4.02
N ARG A 255 -11.43 0.52 -5.09
CA ARG A 255 -11.04 0.18 -6.48
C ARG A 255 -9.68 0.76 -6.87
N ASN A 256 -9.05 0.16 -7.89
CA ASN A 256 -7.76 0.57 -8.42
C ASN A 256 -7.69 2.07 -8.79
N GLU A 257 -8.77 2.62 -9.35
CA GLU A 257 -8.80 4.02 -9.76
C GLU A 257 -9.16 5.01 -8.63
N SER A 258 -9.61 4.50 -7.48
CA SER A 258 -10.09 5.31 -6.38
C SER A 258 -8.97 6.16 -5.78
N ILE A 259 -9.34 7.40 -5.44
CA ILE A 259 -8.44 8.39 -4.85
C ILE A 259 -9.01 8.80 -3.49
N MET A 260 -8.15 8.81 -2.49
CA MET A 260 -8.42 9.36 -1.17
C MET A 260 -7.57 10.62 -0.98
N ASN A 261 -8.22 11.74 -0.68
CA ASN A 261 -7.52 12.98 -0.32
C ASN A 261 -7.18 12.97 1.18
N TYR A 262 -6.00 13.45 1.54
CA TYR A 262 -5.61 13.65 2.93
C TYR A 262 -4.79 14.94 3.08
N THR A 263 -4.87 15.57 4.25
CA THR A 263 -4.12 16.80 4.56
C THR A 263 -3.21 16.66 5.78
N GLN A 264 -3.40 15.60 6.56
CA GLN A 264 -2.70 15.32 7.80
C GLN A 264 -2.44 13.82 7.93
N PRO A 265 -1.52 13.41 8.82
CA PRO A 265 -1.40 12.00 9.22
C PRO A 265 -2.75 11.41 9.63
N SER A 266 -2.99 10.17 9.21
CA SER A 266 -4.30 9.52 9.35
C SER A 266 -4.14 8.01 9.59
N PRO A 267 -5.02 7.38 10.39
CA PRO A 267 -5.01 5.93 10.61
C PRO A 267 -5.47 5.14 9.37
N LEU A 268 -5.94 5.86 8.34
CA LEU A 268 -6.41 5.31 7.08
C LEU A 268 -5.31 5.28 6.01
N VAL A 269 -4.18 5.96 6.24
CA VAL A 269 -3.19 6.25 5.19
C VAL A 269 -1.80 5.76 5.63
N GLY A 270 -1.23 4.86 4.83
CA GLY A 270 0.15 4.39 4.88
C GLY A 270 0.85 4.65 3.55
N PHE A 271 1.88 3.86 3.23
CA PHE A 271 2.58 3.96 1.95
C PHE A 271 3.36 2.68 1.64
N ARG A 272 3.72 2.50 0.36
CA ARG A 272 4.74 1.54 -0.07
C ARG A 272 5.78 2.20 -0.98
N PRO A 273 7.08 1.87 -0.85
CA PRO A 273 8.10 2.44 -1.71
C PRO A 273 8.24 1.70 -3.04
N LEU A 274 8.60 2.46 -4.07
CA LEU A 274 9.10 2.00 -5.36
C LEU A 274 10.61 2.17 -5.38
N LEU A 275 11.32 1.15 -5.88
CA LEU A 275 12.76 1.11 -6.07
C LEU A 275 13.10 1.05 -7.56
N ILE A 276 13.96 1.97 -7.99
CA ILE A 276 14.60 2.00 -9.31
C ILE A 276 16.06 1.60 -9.15
N VAL A 277 16.55 0.76 -10.05
CA VAL A 277 17.95 0.37 -10.12
C VAL A 277 18.55 0.90 -11.41
N LYS A 278 19.70 1.57 -11.31
CA LYS A 278 20.43 2.12 -12.45
C LYS A 278 21.83 1.52 -12.47
N ARG A 279 22.24 0.94 -13.60
CA ARG A 279 23.62 0.46 -13.76
C ARG A 279 24.57 1.65 -13.84
N LYS A 280 25.72 1.56 -13.14
CA LYS A 280 26.81 2.54 -13.20
C LYS A 280 27.71 2.34 -14.41
#